data_AF-A0A960SJI6-F1
#
_entry.id   AF-A0A960SJI6-F1
#
_cell.length_a   1.000
_cell.length_b   1.000
_cell.length_c   1.000
_cell.angle_alpha   90.00
_cell.angle_beta   90.00
_cell.angle_gamma   90.00
#
_symmetry.space_group_name_H-M   'P 1'
#
loop_
_entity.id
_entity.type
_entity.pdbx_description
1 polymer ?
#
loop_
_entity_poly.entity_id
_entity_poly.type
_entity_poly.pdbx_seq_one_letter_code
_entity_poly.pdbx_strand_id
1 'polypeptide(L)'
;YRSLFSGAPRIILGSLLATVCAQLWDIYIFEWVKRRTGSRHLWLRNNVSTAGSQLMDTTIFYTVAFYGVIPNEVLPKLILGTYILKLLVALVDTPIVYLVVYWITGQWTSKGDIEEKVDEPLAEKVTA
;
A
#
# COMPACT_ATOMS: atom_id res chain seq x y z
N TYR A 1 -8.49 -23.93 24.49
CA TYR A 1 -7.37 -23.99 23.53
C TYR A 1 -7.78 -24.40 22.11
N ARG A 2 -8.51 -25.52 21.89
CA ARG A 2 -8.87 -26.00 20.53
C ARG A 2 -9.79 -25.06 19.72
N SER A 3 -10.58 -24.19 20.37
CA SER A 3 -11.53 -23.30 19.71
C SER A 3 -10.91 -22.07 19.03
N LEU A 4 -9.68 -21.69 19.42
CA LEU A 4 -8.96 -20.55 18.79
C LEU A 4 -8.31 -20.96 17.46
N PHE A 5 -7.85 -22.21 17.37
CA PHE A 5 -7.19 -22.75 16.19
C PHE A 5 -8.16 -23.27 15.12
N SER A 6 -9.46 -23.43 15.40
CA SER A 6 -10.41 -23.90 14.36
C SER A 6 -10.69 -22.85 13.28
N GLY A 7 -10.59 -21.56 13.62
CA GLY A 7 -10.71 -20.45 12.66
C GLY A 7 -9.39 -20.02 12.01
N ALA A 8 -8.25 -20.30 12.67
CA ALA A 8 -6.94 -19.83 12.25
C ALA A 8 -6.54 -20.25 10.81
N PRO A 9 -6.76 -21.50 10.34
CA PRO A 9 -6.38 -21.91 8.99
C PRO A 9 -7.12 -21.10 7.90
N ARG A 10 -8.40 -20.80 8.11
CA ARG A 10 -9.21 -20.02 7.15
C ARG A 10 -8.74 -18.57 7.10
N ILE A 11 -8.42 -17.98 8.24
CA ILE A 11 -7.87 -16.62 8.34
C ILE A 11 -6.51 -16.52 7.66
N ILE A 12 -5.62 -17.50 7.89
CA ILE A 12 -4.29 -17.55 7.28
C ILE A 12 -4.40 -17.68 5.75
N LEU A 13 -5.22 -18.62 5.26
CA LEU A 13 -5.43 -18.80 3.83
C LEU A 13 -6.05 -17.54 3.18
N GLY A 14 -7.03 -16.92 3.84
CA GLY A 14 -7.61 -15.66 3.37
C GLY A 14 -6.62 -14.52 3.32
N SER A 15 -5.75 -14.39 4.31
CA SER A 15 -4.70 -13.36 4.34
C SER A 15 -3.65 -13.57 3.25
N LEU A 16 -3.22 -14.80 3.00
CA LEU A 16 -2.24 -15.10 1.95
C LEU A 16 -2.81 -14.80 0.55
N LEU A 17 -4.06 -15.19 0.29
CA LEU A 17 -4.72 -14.90 -0.98
C LEU A 17 -4.96 -13.39 -1.16
N ALA A 18 -5.43 -12.71 -0.11
CA ALA A 18 -5.65 -11.27 -0.13
C ALA A 18 -4.37 -10.51 -0.44
N THR A 19 -3.28 -10.84 0.25
CA THR A 19 -2.00 -10.14 0.06
C THR A 19 -1.39 -10.38 -1.32
N VAL A 20 -1.47 -11.59 -1.88
CA VAL A 20 -0.99 -11.85 -3.25
C VAL A 20 -1.82 -11.07 -4.28
N CYS A 21 -3.16 -11.13 -4.18
CA CYS A 21 -4.03 -10.38 -5.09
C CYS A 21 -3.83 -8.86 -4.97
N ALA A 22 -3.70 -8.35 -3.74
CA ALA A 22 -3.48 -6.94 -3.49
C ALA A 22 -2.12 -6.47 -4.05
N GLN A 23 -1.07 -7.26 -3.91
CA GLN A 23 0.26 -6.92 -4.46
C GLN A 23 0.26 -6.83 -5.99
N LEU A 24 -0.39 -7.79 -6.68
CA LEU A 24 -0.51 -7.75 -8.14
C LEU A 24 -1.32 -6.52 -8.59
N TRP A 25 -2.38 -6.21 -7.85
CA TRP A 25 -3.21 -5.04 -8.12
C TRP A 25 -2.47 -3.72 -7.88
N ASP A 26 -1.66 -3.66 -6.82
CA ASP A 26 -0.84 -2.50 -6.48
C ASP A 26 0.11 -2.14 -7.63
N ILE A 27 0.86 -3.12 -8.12
CA ILE A 27 1.82 -2.93 -9.21
C ILE A 27 1.08 -2.44 -10.47
N TYR A 28 -0.09 -3.01 -10.77
CA TYR A 28 -0.89 -2.61 -11.93
C TYR A 28 -1.41 -1.17 -11.82
N ILE A 29 -1.99 -0.80 -10.68
CA ILE A 29 -2.48 0.57 -10.43
C ILE A 29 -1.31 1.55 -10.44
N PHE A 30 -0.21 1.23 -9.77
CA PHE A 30 0.98 2.06 -9.72
C PHE A 30 1.48 2.40 -11.12
N GLU A 31 1.61 1.38 -11.98
CA GLU A 31 2.09 1.51 -13.36
C GLU A 31 1.05 2.18 -14.29
N TRP A 32 -0.25 2.08 -13.98
CA TRP A 32 -1.30 2.81 -14.68
C TRP A 32 -1.31 4.30 -14.33
N VAL A 33 -1.22 4.66 -13.05
CA VAL A 33 -1.15 6.07 -12.59
C VAL A 33 0.20 6.69 -13.01
N LYS A 34 1.30 5.95 -12.83
CA LYS A 34 2.33 5.71 -13.85
C LYS A 34 2.22 6.51 -15.15
N ARG A 35 1.64 5.84 -16.13
CA ARG A 35 1.50 6.35 -17.51
C ARG A 35 0.60 7.58 -17.62
N ARG A 36 -0.34 7.78 -16.69
CA ARG A 36 -1.32 8.89 -16.74
C ARG A 36 -0.82 10.23 -16.20
N THR A 37 0.00 10.25 -15.14
CA THR A 37 0.31 11.50 -14.39
C THR A 37 1.74 12.03 -14.59
N GLY A 38 2.60 11.33 -15.35
CA GLY A 38 3.98 11.76 -15.60
C GLY A 38 4.87 11.80 -14.34
N SER A 39 6.02 12.49 -14.41
CA SER A 39 7.04 12.53 -13.32
C SER A 39 6.73 13.50 -12.17
N ARG A 40 5.74 14.39 -12.33
CA ARG A 40 5.61 15.59 -11.47
C ARG A 40 4.91 15.37 -10.11
N HIS A 41 4.15 14.28 -9.91
CA HIS A 41 3.37 14.03 -8.69
C HIS A 41 3.56 12.61 -8.14
N LEU A 42 4.77 12.30 -7.68
CA LEU A 42 5.13 11.01 -7.06
C LEU A 42 4.29 10.69 -5.81
N TRP A 43 3.97 11.69 -4.99
CA TRP A 43 3.14 11.50 -3.78
C TRP A 43 1.73 11.01 -4.11
N LEU A 44 1.11 11.63 -5.13
CA LEU A 44 -0.27 11.33 -5.51
C LEU A 44 -0.39 9.89 -6.00
N ARG A 45 0.60 9.41 -6.75
CA ARG A 45 0.70 8.01 -7.19
C ARG A 45 0.85 7.05 -6.03
N ASN A 46 1.75 7.35 -5.09
CA ASN A 46 1.97 6.48 -3.95
C ASN A 46 0.70 6.34 -3.11
N ASN A 47 -0.03 7.44 -2.89
CA ASN A 47 -1.28 7.43 -2.14
C ASN A 47 -2.40 6.72 -2.87
N VAL A 48 -2.56 6.97 -4.17
CA VAL A 48 -3.62 6.33 -4.97
C VAL A 48 -3.37 4.83 -5.09
N SER A 49 -2.12 4.42 -5.30
CA SER A 49 -1.76 2.99 -5.32
C SER A 49 -2.02 2.35 -3.96
N THR A 50 -1.49 2.94 -2.90
CA THR A 50 -1.68 2.43 -1.53
C THR A 50 -3.16 2.34 -1.15
N ALA A 51 -3.96 3.35 -1.47
CA ALA A 51 -5.40 3.36 -1.22
C ALA A 51 -6.12 2.25 -2.01
N GLY A 52 -5.84 2.10 -3.30
CA GLY A 52 -6.43 1.06 -4.14
C GLY A 52 -6.07 -0.35 -3.66
N SER A 53 -4.82 -0.55 -3.26
CA SER A 53 -4.30 -1.83 -2.78
C SER A 53 -4.85 -2.19 -1.41
N GLN A 54 -4.98 -1.22 -0.52
CA GLN A 54 -5.62 -1.41 0.79
C GLN A 54 -7.12 -1.74 0.66
N LEU A 55 -7.83 -1.14 -0.30
CA LEU A 55 -9.22 -1.48 -0.60
C LEU A 55 -9.32 -2.96 -1.01
N MET A 56 -8.47 -3.38 -1.95
CA MET A 56 -8.49 -4.74 -2.48
C MET A 56 -8.08 -5.76 -1.42
N ASP A 57 -7.01 -5.50 -0.67
CA ASP A 57 -6.55 -6.33 0.45
C ASP A 57 -7.65 -6.54 1.49
N THR A 58 -8.22 -5.44 2.02
CA THR A 58 -9.23 -5.52 3.07
C THR A 58 -10.50 -6.19 2.56
N THR A 59 -10.94 -5.89 1.34
CA THR A 59 -12.14 -6.50 0.76
C THR A 59 -11.97 -8.01 0.59
N ILE A 60 -10.86 -8.46 -0.01
CA ILE A 60 -10.59 -9.88 -0.23
C ILE A 60 -10.39 -10.59 1.12
N PHE A 61 -9.62 -10.00 2.04
CA PHE A 61 -9.39 -10.59 3.36
C PHE A 61 -10.68 -10.79 4.13
N TYR A 62 -11.50 -9.74 4.29
CA TYR A 62 -12.74 -9.85 5.05
C TYR A 62 -13.74 -10.81 4.39
N THR A 63 -13.79 -10.81 3.06
CA THR A 63 -14.63 -11.75 2.31
C THR A 63 -14.15 -13.18 2.49
N VAL A 64 -12.85 -13.49 2.42
CA VAL A 64 -12.39 -14.89 2.52
C VAL A 64 -12.33 -15.37 3.97
N ALA A 65 -11.91 -14.52 4.91
CA ALA A 65 -11.70 -14.89 6.30
C ALA A 65 -12.99 -14.95 7.13
N PHE A 66 -13.97 -14.08 6.85
CA PHE A 66 -15.17 -13.92 7.69
C PHE A 66 -16.49 -14.30 7.02
N TYR A 67 -16.48 -14.69 5.73
CA TYR A 67 -17.68 -15.16 5.06
C TYR A 67 -18.23 -16.43 5.71
N GLY A 68 -19.50 -16.37 6.11
CA GLY A 68 -20.18 -17.42 6.87
C GLY A 68 -19.82 -17.49 8.36
N VAL A 69 -19.00 -16.55 8.88
CA VAL A 69 -18.67 -16.43 10.31
C VAL A 69 -19.37 -15.22 10.92
N ILE A 70 -19.39 -14.09 10.19
CA ILE A 70 -20.04 -12.84 10.60
C ILE A 70 -21.30 -12.64 9.74
N PRO A 71 -22.38 -12.03 10.28
CA PRO A 71 -23.55 -11.69 9.48
C PRO A 71 -23.18 -10.86 8.24
N ASN A 72 -23.70 -11.27 7.08
CA ASN A 72 -23.40 -10.64 5.78
C ASN A 72 -23.81 -9.16 5.71
N GLU A 73 -24.69 -8.70 6.59
CA GLU A 73 -25.09 -7.29 6.71
C GLU A 73 -24.06 -6.41 7.43
N VAL A 74 -23.23 -7.02 8.28
CA VAL A 74 -22.21 -6.33 9.09
C VAL A 74 -20.87 -6.32 8.36
N LEU A 75 -20.61 -7.32 7.52
CA LEU A 75 -19.35 -7.50 6.81
C LEU A 75 -18.98 -6.31 5.88
N PRO A 76 -19.89 -5.77 5.04
CA PRO A 76 -19.60 -4.59 4.23
C PRO A 76 -19.34 -3.33 5.08
N LYS A 77 -20.05 -3.19 6.22
CA LYS A 77 -19.89 -2.06 7.14
C LYS A 77 -18.51 -2.11 7.82
N LEU A 78 -18.04 -3.31 8.16
CA LEU A 78 -16.69 -3.55 8.70
C LEU A 78 -15.61 -3.22 7.67
N ILE A 79 -15.76 -3.70 6.43
CA ILE A 79 -14.83 -3.41 5.33
C ILE A 79 -14.76 -1.90 5.09
N LEU A 80 -15.90 -1.24 4.89
CA LEU A 80 -15.96 0.20 4.65
C LEU A 80 -15.41 1.00 5.82
N GLY A 81 -15.80 0.66 7.06
CA GLY A 81 -15.35 1.37 8.26
C GLY A 81 -13.84 1.30 8.44
N THR A 82 -13.26 0.10 8.29
CA THR A 82 -11.81 -0.09 8.42
C THR A 82 -11.04 0.51 7.25
N TYR A 83 -11.59 0.45 6.03
CA TYR A 83 -11.01 1.07 4.85
C TYR A 83 -10.98 2.60 4.96
N ILE A 84 -12.11 3.24 5.31
CA ILE A 84 -12.19 4.70 5.43
C ILE A 84 -11.22 5.19 6.50
N LEU A 85 -11.15 4.52 7.65
CA LEU A 85 -10.23 4.89 8.72
C LEU A 85 -8.77 4.79 8.24
N LYS A 86 -8.38 3.70 7.57
CA LYS A 86 -7.04 3.55 6.98
C LYS A 86 -6.75 4.63 5.93
N LEU A 87 -7.72 4.97 5.09
CA LEU A 87 -7.59 5.97 4.05
C LEU A 87 -7.40 7.38 4.65
N LEU A 88 -8.14 7.72 5.70
CA LEU A 88 -7.98 8.99 6.43
C LEU A 88 -6.59 9.07 7.06
N VAL A 89 -6.13 7.99 7.71
CA VAL A 89 -4.77 7.94 8.29
C VAL A 89 -3.71 8.11 7.20
N ALA A 90 -3.82 7.39 6.07
CA ALA A 90 -2.86 7.49 4.97
C ALA A 90 -2.82 8.91 4.33
N LEU A 91 -3.99 9.55 4.20
CA LEU A 91 -4.11 10.92 3.71
C LEU A 91 -3.46 11.93 4.65
N VAL A 92 -3.45 11.69 5.96
CA VAL A 92 -2.83 12.55 6.97
C VAL A 92 -1.33 12.26 7.10
N ASP A 93 -0.92 11.00 7.03
CA ASP A 93 0.49 10.60 7.14
C ASP A 93 1.34 11.19 6.01
N THR A 94 0.82 11.22 4.78
CA THR A 94 1.60 11.71 3.63
C THR A 94 2.04 13.18 3.73
N PRO A 95 1.16 14.16 4.00
CA PRO A 95 1.58 15.55 4.17
C PRO A 95 2.48 15.72 5.40
N ILE A 96 2.29 14.94 6.47
CA ILE A 96 3.16 14.98 7.65
C ILE A 96 4.57 14.53 7.30
N VAL A 97 4.71 13.40 6.59
CA VAL A 97 6.02 12.92 6.12
C VAL A 97 6.68 13.97 5.24
N TYR A 98 5.91 14.62 4.37
CA TYR A 98 6.41 15.70 3.53
C TYR A 98 6.99 16.87 4.33
N LEU A 99 6.27 17.27 5.38
CA LEU A 99 6.62 18.38 6.25
C LEU A 99 7.85 18.06 7.11
N VAL A 100 7.94 16.82 7.61
CA VAL A 100 9.09 16.32 8.38
C VAL A 100 10.35 16.22 7.52
N VAL A 101 10.25 15.66 6.31
CA VAL A 101 11.37 15.59 5.36
C VAL A 101 11.82 17.00 4.97
N TYR A 102 10.90 17.92 4.70
CA TYR A 102 11.25 19.31 4.45
C TYR A 102 12.01 19.95 5.62
N TRP A 103 11.55 19.71 6.85
CA TRP A 103 12.19 20.21 8.08
C TRP A 103 13.59 19.64 8.31
N ILE A 104 13.80 18.35 8.06
CA ILE A 104 15.07 17.66 8.34
C ILE A 104 16.10 17.90 7.25
N THR A 105 15.71 17.81 5.98
CA THR A 105 16.65 17.84 4.84
C THR A 105 16.82 19.21 4.21
N GLY A 106 15.88 20.16 4.38
CA GLY A 106 15.97 21.51 3.80
C GLY A 106 16.03 21.58 2.27
N GLN A 107 16.02 20.43 1.57
CA GLN A 107 16.12 20.27 0.12
C GLN A 107 15.10 19.21 -0.33
N TRP A 108 14.51 19.38 -1.51
CA TRP A 108 13.61 18.41 -2.13
C TRP A 108 14.42 17.21 -2.63
N THR A 109 14.60 16.17 -1.81
CA THR A 109 15.17 14.90 -2.27
C THR A 109 14.08 14.09 -2.98
N SER A 110 14.00 14.26 -4.30
CA SER A 110 13.29 13.30 -5.14
C SER A 110 14.10 12.01 -5.15
N LYS A 111 13.48 10.87 -4.88
CA LYS A 111 14.15 9.54 -4.82
C LYS A 111 15.00 9.23 -6.07
N GLY A 112 14.67 9.84 -7.22
CA GLY A 112 15.47 9.76 -8.45
C GLY A 112 16.86 10.39 -8.37
N ASP A 113 17.06 11.44 -7.55
CA ASP A 113 18.36 12.08 -7.37
C ASP A 113 19.34 11.22 -6.56
N ILE A 114 18.81 10.24 -5.81
CA ILE A 114 19.61 9.30 -5.00
C ILE A 114 20.05 8.12 -5.85
N GLU A 115 19.19 7.57 -6.72
CA GLU A 115 19.56 6.52 -7.67
C GLU A 115 20.60 7.03 -8.68
N GLU A 116 20.43 8.24 -9.21
CA GLU A 116 21.40 8.86 -10.13
C GLU A 116 22.77 9.09 -9.45
N LYS A 117 22.80 9.60 -8.21
CA LYS A 117 24.04 9.81 -7.43
C LYS A 117 24.73 8.52 -6.95
N VAL A 118 24.01 7.40 -6.88
CA VAL A 118 24.58 6.11 -6.48
C VAL A 118 25.10 5.34 -7.69
N ASP A 119 24.45 5.46 -8.85
CA ASP A 119 24.83 4.76 -10.07
C ASP A 119 26.02 5.44 -10.80
N GLU A 120 26.12 6.77 -10.76
CA GLU A 120 27.25 7.54 -11.33
C GLU A 120 28.64 7.09 -10.79
N PRO A 121 28.87 6.99 -9.46
CA PRO A 121 30.15 6.55 -8.92
C PRO A 121 30.41 5.04 -9.08
N LEU A 122 29.39 4.24 -9.39
CA LEU A 122 29.56 2.81 -9.71
C LEU A 122 29.98 2.63 -11.17
N ALA A 123 29.40 3.38 -12.09
CA ALA A 123 29.78 3.37 -13.50
C ALA A 123 31.25 3.81 -13.67
N GLU A 124 31.67 4.88 -12.99
CA GLU A 124 33.05 5.39 -13.04
C GLU A 124 34.07 4.36 -12.54
N LYS A 125 33.75 3.61 -11.49
CA LYS A 125 34.62 2.56 -10.91
C LYS A 125 34.66 1.26 -11.72
N VAL A 126 33.70 1.03 -12.60
CA VAL A 126 33.70 -0.14 -13.50
C VAL A 126 34.43 0.18 -14.82
N THR A 127 34.54 1.46 -15.18
CA THR A 127 35.26 1.91 -16.39
C THR A 127 36.71 2.32 -16.17
N ALA A 128 37.16 2.49 -14.92
CA ALA A 128 38.54 2.79 -14.53
C ALA A 128 39.30 1.53 -14.08
#